data_AF-A0A6M1UAB5-F1
#
_entry.id   AF-A0A6M1UAB5-F1
#
_cell.length_a   1.000
_cell.length_b   1.000
_cell.length_c   1.000
_cell.angle_alpha   90.00
_cell.angle_beta   90.00
_cell.angle_gamma   90.00
#
_symmetry.space_group_name_H-M   'P 1'
#
loop_
_entity.id
_entity.type
_entity.pdbx_description
1 polymer ?
#
loop_
_entity_poly.entity_id
_entity_poly.type
_entity_poly.pdbx_seq_one_letter_code
_entity_poly.pdbx_strand_id
1 'polypeptide(L)'
;MTLLQRAGVNLGYKLLVFPALIWGFAALFPGLIRFATVWQPIAISGLFILTGLIADETILPRAGNLPATFQGFLFMTAVLWASQFLFSGSRVTGMGALALGLLLGMAELCMHRWILQQREKQEKSS
;
A
#
# COMPACT_ATOMS: atom_id res chain seq x y z
N MET A 1 4.74 -20.12 -11.28
CA MET A 1 5.64 -18.96 -11.10
C MET A 1 6.22 -19.01 -9.70
N THR A 2 7.54 -19.15 -9.54
CA THR A 2 8.14 -19.42 -8.21
C THR A 2 7.84 -18.31 -7.20
N LEU A 3 7.97 -18.60 -5.90
CA LEU A 3 7.75 -17.62 -4.82
C LEU A 3 8.58 -16.35 -5.04
N LEU A 4 9.86 -16.49 -5.42
CA LEU A 4 10.76 -15.38 -5.70
C LEU A 4 10.28 -14.50 -6.87
N GLN A 5 9.79 -15.13 -7.94
CA GLN A 5 9.26 -14.39 -9.09
C GLN A 5 8.01 -13.58 -8.71
N ARG A 6 7.10 -14.18 -7.93
CA ARG A 6 5.89 -13.49 -7.45
C ARG A 6 6.21 -12.33 -6.53
N ALA A 7 7.09 -12.55 -5.56
CA ALA A 7 7.53 -11.51 -4.64
C ALA A 7 8.24 -10.37 -5.38
N GLY A 8 9.06 -10.69 -6.39
CA GLY A 8 9.74 -9.69 -7.23
C GLY A 8 8.77 -8.81 -8.03
N VAL A 9 7.76 -9.41 -8.67
CA VAL A 9 6.72 -8.64 -9.39
C VAL A 9 5.91 -7.78 -8.41
N ASN A 10 5.58 -8.30 -7.23
CA ASN A 10 4.85 -7.55 -6.21
C ASN A 10 5.65 -6.35 -5.69
N LEU A 11 6.93 -6.56 -5.38
CA LEU A 11 7.83 -5.49 -4.97
C LEU A 11 7.93 -4.42 -6.07
N GLY A 12 8.14 -4.82 -7.33
CA GLY A 12 8.20 -3.88 -8.46
C GLY A 12 6.92 -3.07 -8.63
N TYR A 13 5.76 -3.72 -8.51
CA TYR A 13 4.46 -3.05 -8.55
C TYR A 13 4.33 -2.00 -7.42
N LYS A 14 4.58 -2.39 -6.16
CA LYS A 14 4.44 -1.47 -5.02
C LYS A 14 5.47 -0.34 -5.04
N LEU A 15 6.71 -0.60 -5.49
CA LEU A 15 7.76 0.43 -5.65
C LEU A 15 7.37 1.54 -6.63
N LEU A 16 6.58 1.22 -7.66
CA LEU A 16 6.11 2.21 -8.61
C LEU A 16 4.81 2.85 -8.12
N VAL A 17 3.84 2.03 -7.73
CA VAL A 17 2.47 2.48 -7.48
C VAL A 17 2.34 3.27 -6.18
N PHE A 18 2.98 2.83 -5.08
CA PHE A 18 2.78 3.50 -3.79
C PHE A 18 3.38 4.90 -3.76
N PRO A 19 4.65 5.12 -4.16
CA PRO A 19 5.20 6.47 -4.23
C PRO A 19 4.44 7.36 -5.22
N ALA A 20 4.04 6.82 -6.38
CA ALA A 20 3.30 7.57 -7.38
C ALA A 20 1.93 8.04 -6.86
N LEU A 21 1.19 7.16 -6.18
CA LEU A 21 -0.11 7.52 -5.61
C LEU A 21 0.03 8.51 -4.46
N ILE A 22 0.96 8.30 -3.53
CA ILE A 22 1.16 9.20 -2.39
C ILE A 22 1.61 10.58 -2.86
N TRP A 23 2.61 10.64 -3.75
CA TRP A 23 3.15 11.89 -4.24
C TRP A 23 2.16 12.61 -5.17
N GLY A 24 1.54 11.87 -6.11
CA GLY A 24 0.53 12.40 -7.01
C GLY A 24 -0.70 12.92 -6.27
N PHE A 25 -1.18 12.21 -5.25
CA PHE A 25 -2.31 12.68 -4.45
C PHE A 25 -1.97 13.94 -3.66
N ALA A 26 -0.78 14.01 -3.06
CA ALA A 26 -0.34 15.21 -2.35
C ALA A 26 -0.17 16.43 -3.30
N ALA A 27 0.28 16.20 -4.54
CA ALA A 27 0.40 17.23 -5.56
C ALA A 27 -0.96 17.73 -6.06
N LEU A 28 -1.93 16.83 -6.24
CA LEU A 28 -3.29 17.17 -6.71
C LEU A 28 -4.16 17.80 -5.61
N PHE A 29 -3.98 17.39 -4.35
CA PHE A 29 -4.80 17.81 -3.22
C PHE A 29 -3.96 18.35 -2.04
N PRO A 30 -3.20 19.44 -2.25
CA PRO A 30 -2.30 19.99 -1.22
C PRO A 30 -3.03 20.51 0.03
N GLY A 31 -4.34 20.80 -0.08
CA GLY A 31 -5.18 21.16 1.06
C GLY A 31 -5.53 19.97 1.97
N LEU A 32 -5.51 18.74 1.43
CA LEU A 32 -5.82 17.53 2.17
C LEU A 32 -4.57 16.86 2.75
N ILE A 33 -3.50 16.81 1.97
CA ILE A 33 -2.21 16.21 2.35
C ILE A 33 -1.09 17.11 1.85
N ARG A 34 -0.21 17.52 2.77
CA ARG A 34 0.99 18.27 2.46
C ARG A 34 2.17 17.73 3.25
N PHE A 35 3.20 17.30 2.53
CA PHE A 35 4.49 16.92 3.10
C PHE A 35 5.42 18.13 3.09
N ALA A 36 6.20 18.31 4.16
CA ALA A 36 7.17 19.40 4.25
C ALA A 36 8.42 19.14 3.43
N THR A 37 8.78 17.85 3.26
CA THR A 37 9.95 17.43 2.50
C THR A 37 9.62 16.21 1.64
N VAL A 38 10.36 16.02 0.55
CA VAL A 38 10.20 14.88 -0.37
C VAL A 38 10.53 13.54 0.31
N TRP A 39 11.28 13.57 1.42
CA TRP A 39 11.69 12.36 2.13
C TRP A 39 10.56 11.68 2.91
N GLN A 40 9.56 12.45 3.35
CA GLN A 40 8.40 11.93 4.08
C GLN A 40 7.54 10.95 3.25
N PRO A 41 7.06 11.30 2.04
CA PRO A 41 6.28 10.36 1.24
C PRO A 41 7.07 9.13 0.81
N ILE A 42 8.40 9.24 0.64
CA ILE A 42 9.26 8.10 0.33
C ILE A 42 9.38 7.17 1.53
N ALA A 43 9.58 7.70 2.74
CA ALA A 43 9.62 6.91 3.96
C ALA A 43 8.29 6.17 4.22
N ILE A 44 7.15 6.86 4.03
CA ILE A 44 5.80 6.25 4.18
C ILE A 44 5.60 5.14 3.14
N SER A 45 5.99 5.41 1.88
CA SER A 45 5.90 4.40 0.82
C SER A 45 6.76 3.18 1.14
N GLY A 46 7.99 3.38 1.61
CA GLY A 46 8.89 2.31 2.04
C GLY A 46 8.28 1.45 3.14
N LEU A 47 7.68 2.09 4.16
CA LEU A 47 6.96 1.38 5.21
C LEU A 47 5.83 0.52 4.64
N PHE A 48 4.97 1.08 3.79
CA PHE A 48 3.85 0.36 3.19
C PHE A 48 4.29 -0.78 2.27
N ILE A 49 5.37 -0.60 1.51
CA ILE A 49 5.94 -1.66 0.68
C ILE A 49 6.41 -2.81 1.59
N LEU A 50 7.18 -2.52 2.63
CA LEU A 50 7.69 -3.54 3.55
C LEU A 50 6.57 -4.30 4.25
N THR A 51 5.61 -3.58 4.86
CA THR A 51 4.50 -4.22 5.57
C THR A 51 3.58 -4.97 4.61
N GLY A 52 3.35 -4.42 3.42
CA GLY A 52 2.53 -5.04 2.37
C GLY A 52 3.13 -6.36 1.88
N LEU A 53 4.44 -6.41 1.59
CA LEU A 53 5.10 -7.65 1.18
C LEU A 53 4.98 -8.75 2.24
N ILE A 54 5.14 -8.40 3.51
CA ILE A 54 5.00 -9.35 4.62
C ILE A 54 3.54 -9.82 4.73
N ALA A 55 2.58 -8.89 4.67
CA ALA A 55 1.16 -9.20 4.73
C ALA A 55 0.68 -10.07 3.56
N ASP A 56 1.20 -9.85 2.35
CA ASP A 56 0.83 -10.60 1.14
C ASP A 56 1.25 -12.07 1.17
N GLU A 57 2.30 -12.39 1.93
CA GLU A 57 2.76 -13.77 2.10
C GLU A 57 2.24 -14.43 3.39
N THR A 58 1.82 -13.66 4.40
CA THR A 58 1.38 -14.18 5.71
C THR A 58 -0.13 -14.10 5.96
N ILE A 59 -0.76 -12.98 5.60
CA ILE A 59 -2.17 -12.68 5.86
C ILE A 59 -3.02 -13.06 4.65
N LEU A 60 -2.64 -12.61 3.46
CA LEU A 60 -3.43 -12.79 2.23
C LEU A 60 -3.80 -14.26 1.93
N PRO A 61 -2.90 -15.26 2.10
CA PRO A 61 -3.27 -16.66 1.84
C PRO A 61 -4.27 -17.23 2.85
N ARG A 62 -4.34 -16.66 4.06
CA ARG A 62 -5.20 -17.14 5.15
C ARG A 62 -6.53 -16.43 5.20
N ALA A 63 -6.52 -15.12 5.03
CA ALA A 63 -7.68 -14.25 5.16
C ALA A 63 -8.43 -14.06 3.83
N GLY A 64 -7.76 -14.32 2.70
CA GLY A 64 -8.29 -14.02 1.38
C GLY A 64 -8.27 -12.52 1.08
N ASN A 65 -8.83 -12.16 -0.07
CA ASN A 65 -8.60 -10.84 -0.65
C ASN A 65 -9.26 -9.67 0.11
N LEU A 66 -10.58 -9.74 0.33
CA LEU A 66 -11.32 -8.62 0.93
C LEU A 66 -10.87 -8.31 2.37
N PRO A 67 -10.71 -9.30 3.27
CA PRO A 67 -10.28 -9.01 4.63
C PRO A 67 -8.85 -8.46 4.70
N ALA A 68 -7.92 -9.02 3.91
CA ALA A 68 -6.54 -8.52 3.85
C ALA A 68 -6.49 -7.08 3.33
N THR A 69 -7.25 -6.77 2.27
CA THR A 69 -7.33 -5.42 1.70
C THR A 69 -7.93 -4.44 2.71
N PHE A 70 -8.98 -4.82 3.44
CA PHE A 70 -9.60 -3.95 4.44
C PHE A 70 -8.65 -3.65 5.60
N GLN A 71 -7.90 -4.64 6.08
CA GLN A 71 -6.86 -4.44 7.08
C GLN A 71 -5.74 -3.52 6.58
N GLY A 72 -5.26 -3.73 5.34
CA GLY A 72 -4.27 -2.87 4.69
C GLY A 72 -4.77 -1.44 4.56
N PHE A 73 -6.01 -1.24 4.11
CA PHE A 73 -6.66 0.07 4.04
C PHE A 73 -6.69 0.80 5.38
N LEU A 74 -7.14 0.13 6.45
CA LEU A 74 -7.20 0.72 7.78
C LEU A 74 -5.80 1.07 8.30
N PHE A 75 -4.84 0.17 8.11
CA PHE A 75 -3.45 0.38 8.47
C PHE A 75 -2.85 1.59 7.73
N MET A 76 -2.99 1.64 6.40
CA MET A 76 -2.46 2.74 5.58
C MET A 76 -3.11 4.08 5.95
N THR A 77 -4.43 4.09 6.15
CA THR A 77 -5.17 5.28 6.58
C THR A 77 -4.65 5.78 7.94
N ALA A 78 -4.53 4.89 8.92
CA ALA A 78 -4.05 5.22 10.25
C ALA A 78 -2.62 5.75 10.22
N VAL A 79 -1.72 5.10 9.48
CA VAL A 79 -0.32 5.52 9.35
C VAL A 79 -0.21 6.87 8.63
N LEU A 80 -0.97 7.09 7.55
CA LEU A 80 -0.99 8.37 6.86
C LEU A 80 -1.41 9.49 7.81
N TRP A 81 -2.50 9.29 8.54
CA TRP A 81 -2.96 10.28 9.51
C TRP A 81 -1.96 10.48 10.65
N ALA A 82 -1.38 9.40 11.19
CA ALA A 82 -0.40 9.46 12.26
C ALA A 82 0.92 10.12 11.83
N SER A 83 1.28 10.03 10.54
CA SER A 83 2.53 10.55 10.00
C SER A 83 2.71 12.05 10.23
N GLN A 84 1.62 12.83 10.33
CA GLN A 84 1.69 14.25 10.61
C GLN A 84 2.24 14.58 12.01
N PHE A 85 2.11 13.66 12.97
CA PHE A 85 2.65 13.81 14.32
C PHE A 85 4.11 13.38 14.41
N LEU A 86 4.56 12.52 13.49
CA LEU A 86 5.94 12.04 13.41
C LEU A 86 6.83 12.98 12.58
N PHE A 87 6.27 13.61 11.55
CA PHE A 87 6.99 14.45 10.63
C PHE A 87 6.65 15.93 10.84
N SER A 88 7.62 16.69 11.33
CA SER A 88 7.45 18.13 11.54
C SER A 88 7.13 18.87 10.25
N GLY A 89 6.15 19.78 10.30
CA GLY A 89 5.72 20.60 9.17
C GLY A 89 4.78 19.90 8.18
N SER A 90 4.55 18.59 8.33
CA SER A 90 3.57 17.85 7.54
C SER A 90 2.15 18.15 8.04
N ARG A 91 1.18 18.15 7.13
CA ARG A 91 -0.24 18.26 7.46
C ARG A 91 -0.99 17.19 6.70
N VAL A 92 -1.66 16.30 7.42
CA VAL A 92 -2.49 15.24 6.82
C VAL A 92 -3.88 15.32 7.47
N THR A 93 -4.87 15.79 6.73
CA THR A 93 -6.25 15.82 7.23
C THR A 93 -6.78 14.39 7.38
N GLY A 94 -7.72 14.17 8.31
CA GLY A 94 -8.38 12.86 8.43
C GLY A 94 -9.05 12.42 7.12
N MET A 95 -9.70 13.36 6.42
CA MET A 95 -10.30 13.12 5.11
C MET A 95 -9.23 12.77 4.05
N GLY A 96 -8.10 13.48 4.05
CA GLY A 96 -6.98 13.19 3.15
C GLY A 96 -6.41 11.79 3.38
N ALA A 97 -6.16 11.43 4.64
CA ALA A 97 -5.67 10.11 5.01
C ALA A 97 -6.65 9.00 4.58
N LEU A 98 -7.95 9.21 4.80
CA LEU A 98 -9.00 8.27 4.39
C LEU A 98 -9.05 8.11 2.87
N ALA A 99 -9.07 9.22 2.13
CA ALA A 99 -9.15 9.21 0.67
C ALA A 99 -7.92 8.56 0.02
N LEU A 100 -6.71 8.91 0.49
CA LEU A 100 -5.48 8.29 -0.02
C LEU A 100 -5.36 6.83 0.43
N GLY A 101 -5.76 6.51 1.66
CA GLY A 101 -5.84 5.13 2.15
C GLY A 101 -6.76 4.27 1.28
N LEU A 102 -7.95 4.78 0.92
CA LEU A 102 -8.87 4.11 0.00
C LEU A 102 -8.24 3.89 -1.38
N LEU A 103 -7.58 4.91 -1.93
CA LEU A 103 -6.90 4.83 -3.23
C LEU A 103 -5.80 3.76 -3.23
N LEU A 104 -4.97 3.72 -2.17
CA LEU A 104 -3.96 2.69 -2.00
C LEU A 104 -4.56 1.30 -1.81
N GLY A 105 -5.63 1.19 -1.01
CA GLY A 105 -6.36 -0.07 -0.82
C GLY A 105 -6.96 -0.61 -2.11
N MET A 106 -7.48 0.25 -2.99
CA MET A 106 -7.95 -0.16 -4.32
C MET A 106 -6.80 -0.70 -5.19
N ALA A 107 -5.62 -0.06 -5.14
CA ALA A 107 -4.44 -0.57 -5.84
C ALA A 107 -3.99 -1.94 -5.30
N GLU A 108 -3.98 -2.11 -3.97
CA GLU A 108 -3.68 -3.40 -3.34
C GLU A 108 -4.70 -4.48 -3.70
N LEU A 109 -5.99 -4.15 -3.75
CA LEU A 109 -7.05 -5.09 -4.11
C LEU A 109 -6.79 -5.73 -5.48
N CYS A 110 -6.36 -4.93 -6.46
CA CYS A 110 -5.99 -5.42 -7.79
C CYS A 110 -4.78 -6.37 -7.73
N MET A 111 -3.75 -6.00 -6.96
CA MET A 111 -2.55 -6.82 -6.81
C MET A 111 -2.83 -8.14 -6.08
N HIS A 112 -3.63 -8.11 -5.01
CA HIS A 112 -4.05 -9.30 -4.28
C HIS A 112 -4.80 -10.30 -5.17
N ARG A 113 -5.70 -9.81 -6.04
CA ARG A 113 -6.40 -10.67 -7.03
C ARG A 113 -5.39 -11.40 -7.91
N TRP A 114 -4.41 -10.66 -8.43
CA TRP A 114 -3.37 -11.27 -9.27
C TRP A 114 -2.54 -12.29 -8.48
N ILE A 115 -2.12 -11.98 -7.24
CA ILE A 115 -1.35 -12.90 -6.39
C ILE A 115 -2.11 -14.21 -6.15
N LEU A 116 -3.38 -14.14 -5.78
CA LEU A 116 -4.21 -15.31 -5.53
C LEU A 116 -4.40 -16.16 -6.79
N GLN A 117 -4.67 -15.53 -7.94
CA GLN A 117 -4.76 -16.24 -9.22
C GLN A 117 -3.46 -16.97 -9.59
N GLN A 118 -2.29 -16.38 -9.29
CA GLN A 118 -1.01 -17.05 -9.53
C GLN A 118 -0.80 -18.24 -8.60
N ARG A 119 -1.25 -18.17 -7.34
CA ARG A 119 -1.17 -19.29 -6.39
C ARG A 119 -2.04 -20.47 -6.85
N GLU A 120 -3.29 -20.21 -7.22
CA GLU A 120 -4.20 -21.23 -7.73
C GLU A 120 -3.64 -21.94 -8.98
N LYS A 121 -2.99 -21.22 -9.89
CA LYS A 121 -2.34 -21.81 -11.07
C LYS A 121 -1.17 -22.72 -10.71
N GLN A 122 -0.40 -22.39 -9.67
CA GLN A 122 0.71 -23.24 -9.22
C GLN A 122 0.21 -24.54 -8.60
N GLU A 123 -0.81 -24.46 -7.75
CA GLU A 123 -1.40 -25.63 -7.08
C GLU A 123 -1.96 -26.65 -8.09
N LYS A 124 -2.60 -26.18 -9.17
CA LYS A 124 -3.12 -27.05 -10.24
C LYS A 124 -2.06 -27.68 -11.13
N SER A 125 -0.81 -27.18 -11.11
CA SER A 125 0.28 -27.66 -11.96
C SER A 125 1.26 -28.57 -11.21
N SER A 126 1.00 -28.84 -9.93
CA SER A 126 1.83 -29.66 -9.03
C SER A 126 1.08 -30.91 -8.60
#